data_AF-A0A6B3IMF9-F1
#
_entry.id   AF-A0A6B3IMF9-F1
#
_cell.length_a   1.000
_cell.length_b   1.000
_cell.length_c   1.000
_cell.angle_alpha   90.00
_cell.angle_beta   90.00
_cell.angle_gamma   90.00
#
_symmetry.space_group_name_H-M   'P 1'
#
loop_
_entity.id
_entity.type
_entity.pdbx_description
1 polymer ?
#
loop_
_entity_poly.entity_id
_entity_poly.type
_entity_poly.pdbx_seq_one_letter_code
_entity_poly.pdbx_strand_id
1 'polypeptide(L)'
;MSATDGGGALLVGLERDGTPAGPVLAEPDLVEAVRSRPGVERWVWRSTAELYPRLLAAGVRVERCYDIECAELLLLGHAGRLGEPRSAAAALARLENAPVPPDP
;
A
#
# COMPACT_ATOMS: atom_id res chain seq x y z
N MET A 1 13.34 13.60 -8.22
CA MET A 1 12.97 13.08 -6.88
C MET A 1 11.50 12.73 -6.94
N SER A 2 11.18 11.43 -6.99
CA SER A 2 9.79 10.98 -6.86
C SER A 2 9.27 11.39 -5.48
N ALA A 3 7.99 11.69 -5.33
CA ALA A 3 7.39 12.06 -4.03
C ALA A 3 7.70 11.04 -2.90
N THR A 4 8.02 9.79 -3.27
CA THR A 4 8.38 8.71 -2.35
C THR A 4 9.81 8.79 -1.79
N ASP A 5 10.78 9.36 -2.51
CA ASP A 5 12.19 9.43 -2.06
C ASP A 5 12.39 10.41 -0.89
N GLY A 6 11.48 11.37 -0.73
CA GLY A 6 11.47 12.37 0.34
C GLY A 6 10.56 12.03 1.51
N GLY A 7 9.97 10.83 1.55
CA GLY A 7 9.02 10.43 2.58
C GLY A 7 7.58 10.96 2.36
N GLY A 8 7.25 11.42 1.15
CA GLY A 8 5.89 11.73 0.73
C GLY A 8 5.07 10.51 0.34
N ALA A 9 3.86 10.73 -0.16
CA ALA A 9 2.92 9.68 -0.55
C ALA A 9 2.15 10.05 -1.82
N LEU A 10 1.79 9.03 -2.59
CA LEU A 10 0.76 9.16 -3.63
C LEU A 10 -0.52 8.52 -3.10
N LEU A 11 -1.63 9.24 -3.19
CA LEU A 11 -2.90 8.83 -2.60
C LEU A 11 -4.03 9.01 -3.60
N VAL A 12 -5.03 8.16 -3.51
CA VAL A 12 -6.28 8.37 -4.21
C VAL A 12 -7.42 7.88 -3.33
N GLY A 13 -8.52 8.61 -3.31
CA GLY A 13 -9.75 8.12 -2.68
C GLY A 13 -10.27 6.92 -3.47
N LEU A 14 -10.89 5.96 -2.80
CA LEU A 14 -11.49 4.79 -3.45
C LEU A 14 -13.01 4.79 -3.23
N GLU A 15 -13.75 4.46 -4.28
CA GLU A 15 -15.15 4.10 -4.20
C GLU A 15 -15.32 2.72 -3.55
N ARG A 16 -16.57 2.35 -3.24
CA ARG A 16 -16.88 1.07 -2.59
C ARG A 16 -16.45 -0.17 -3.40
N ASP A 17 -16.37 -0.04 -4.71
CA ASP A 17 -15.92 -1.10 -5.62
C ASP A 17 -14.39 -1.12 -5.83
N GLY A 18 -13.67 -0.23 -5.16
CA GLY A 18 -12.22 -0.10 -5.28
C GLY A 18 -11.75 0.73 -6.46
N THR A 19 -12.65 1.36 -7.22
CA THR A 19 -12.26 2.28 -8.29
C THR A 19 -11.82 3.64 -7.73
N PRO A 20 -10.93 4.38 -8.43
CA PRO A 20 -10.53 5.72 -8.00
C PRO A 20 -11.71 6.70 -7.95
N ALA A 21 -11.93 7.32 -6.78
CA ALA A 21 -12.95 8.35 -6.54
C ALA A 21 -12.50 9.76 -6.95
N GLY A 22 -11.37 9.90 -7.66
CA GLY A 22 -10.80 11.18 -8.02
C GLY A 22 -9.35 11.09 -8.53
N PRO A 23 -8.68 12.24 -8.69
CA PRO A 23 -7.29 12.27 -9.12
C PRO A 23 -6.34 11.76 -8.03
N VAL A 24 -5.18 11.26 -8.47
CA VAL A 24 -4.07 10.96 -7.56
C VAL A 24 -3.51 12.26 -6.99
N LEU A 25 -3.41 12.32 -5.66
CA LEU A 25 -2.83 13.41 -4.90
C LEU A 25 -1.38 13.06 -4.55
N ALA A 26 -0.47 13.98 -4.81
CA ALA A 26 0.91 13.90 -4.33
C ALA A 26 1.04 14.68 -3.03
N GLU A 27 1.27 13.96 -1.94
CA GLU A 27 1.48 14.53 -0.61
C GLU A 27 2.97 14.57 -0.29
N PRO A 28 3.49 15.68 0.22
CA PRO A 28 4.92 15.82 0.52
C PRO A 28 5.35 15.03 1.76
N ASP A 29 4.42 14.67 2.64
CA ASP A 29 4.70 13.92 3.86
C ASP A 29 3.61 12.89 4.14
N LEU A 30 4.01 11.63 4.31
CA LEU A 30 3.11 10.51 4.61
C LEU A 30 2.37 10.65 5.94
N VAL A 31 3.03 11.17 6.98
CA VAL A 31 2.44 11.28 8.32
C VAL A 31 1.31 12.31 8.32
N GLU A 32 1.57 13.51 7.80
CA GLU A 32 0.57 14.57 7.69
C GLU A 32 -0.55 14.20 6.71
N ALA A 33 -0.22 13.47 5.64
CA ALA A 33 -1.20 12.91 4.74
C ALA A 33 -2.24 12.03 5.46
N VAL A 34 -1.80 11.15 6.35
CA VAL A 34 -2.70 10.29 7.12
C VAL A 34 -3.40 11.08 8.23
N ARG A 35 -2.65 11.91 8.97
CA ARG A 35 -3.18 12.70 10.10
C ARG A 35 -4.30 13.66 9.69
N SER A 36 -4.18 14.30 8.53
CA SER A 36 -5.16 15.25 8.02
C SER A 36 -6.47 14.59 7.55
N ARG A 37 -6.57 13.25 7.57
CA ARG A 37 -7.70 12.48 7.06
C ARG A 37 -8.33 11.58 8.14
N PRO A 38 -8.83 12.15 9.27
CA PRO A 38 -9.37 11.37 10.39
C PRO A 38 -10.66 10.61 10.04
N GLY A 39 -11.37 11.00 8.96
CA GLY A 39 -12.56 10.30 8.48
C GLY A 39 -12.30 9.07 7.61
N VAL A 40 -11.04 8.76 7.29
CA VAL A 40 -10.71 7.59 6.46
C VAL A 40 -10.78 6.32 7.31
N GLU A 41 -11.80 5.53 7.03
CA GLU A 41 -12.13 4.31 7.76
C GLU A 41 -11.22 3.11 7.47
N ARG A 42 -10.58 3.08 6.30
CA ARG A 42 -9.70 1.99 5.87
C ARG A 42 -8.67 2.47 4.87
N TRP A 43 -7.40 2.19 5.15
CA TRP A 43 -6.29 2.45 4.26
C TRP A 43 -5.95 1.24 3.39
N VAL A 44 -5.40 1.47 2.21
CA VAL A 44 -4.79 0.42 1.38
C VAL A 44 -3.36 0.84 1.11
N TRP A 45 -2.40 -0.02 1.37
CA TRP A 45 -1.00 0.27 1.13
C TRP A 45 -0.21 -0.96 0.70
N ARG A 46 1.01 -0.74 0.19
CA ARG A 46 1.90 -1.81 -0.23
C ARG A 46 2.28 -2.74 0.93
N SER A 47 2.70 -2.16 2.06
CA SER A 47 3.31 -2.89 3.18
C SER A 47 3.15 -2.12 4.47
N THR A 48 2.53 -2.76 5.46
CA THR A 48 2.40 -2.25 6.83
C THR A 48 3.77 -2.16 7.48
N ALA A 49 4.64 -3.15 7.23
CA ALA A 49 5.95 -3.25 7.86
C ALA A 49 6.84 -2.04 7.54
N GLU A 50 6.69 -1.44 6.35
CA GLU A 50 7.48 -0.29 5.96
C GLU A 50 6.82 1.05 6.32
N LEU A 51 5.50 1.15 6.29
CA LEU A 51 4.80 2.42 6.49
C LEU A 51 4.40 2.66 7.94
N TYR A 52 3.86 1.64 8.61
CA TYR A 52 3.21 1.82 9.90
C TYR A 52 4.16 2.19 11.05
N PRO A 53 5.42 1.69 11.11
CA PRO A 53 6.36 2.14 12.14
C PRO A 53 6.58 3.66 12.16
N ARG A 54 6.65 4.30 10.98
CA ARG A 54 6.80 5.76 10.87
C ARG A 54 5.55 6.50 11.35
N LEU A 55 4.35 6.02 10.99
CA LEU A 55 3.09 6.60 11.46
C LEU A 55 2.98 6.51 12.98
N LEU A 56 3.27 5.32 13.54
CA LEU A 56 3.20 5.06 14.97
C LEU A 56 4.20 5.92 15.76
N ALA A 57 5.43 6.06 15.26
CA ALA A 57 6.44 6.93 15.86
C ALA A 57 6.00 8.41 15.92
N ALA A 58 5.18 8.85 14.97
CA ALA A 58 4.59 10.18 14.94
C ALA A 58 3.24 10.31 15.68
N GLY A 59 2.85 9.28 16.44
CA GLY A 59 1.60 9.25 17.20
C GLY A 59 0.34 9.08 16.35
N VAL A 60 0.47 8.78 15.05
CA VAL A 60 -0.66 8.54 14.14
C VAL A 60 -1.06 7.08 14.21
N ARG A 61 -2.30 6.82 14.62
CA ARG A 61 -2.87 5.47 14.71
C ARG A 61 -3.80 5.23 13.54
N VAL A 62 -3.66 4.07 12.90
CA VAL A 62 -4.53 3.60 11.82
C VAL A 62 -5.27 2.37 12.33
N GLU A 63 -6.60 2.44 12.36
CA GLU A 63 -7.41 1.36 12.92
C GLU A 63 -7.52 0.16 11.99
N ARG A 64 -7.67 0.42 10.69
CA ARG A 64 -7.90 -0.62 9.68
C ARG A 64 -7.12 -0.33 8.41
N CYS A 65 -6.49 -1.37 7.88
CA CYS A 65 -5.82 -1.33 6.58
C CYS A 65 -6.02 -2.62 5.80
N TYR A 66 -5.78 -2.55 4.49
CA TYR A 66 -5.38 -3.67 3.66
C TYR A 66 -3.91 -3.52 3.30
N ASP A 67 -3.17 -4.60 3.48
CA ASP A 67 -1.76 -4.71 3.16
C ASP A 67 -1.62 -5.68 1.98
N ILE A 68 -1.18 -5.15 0.85
CA ILE A 68 -1.09 -5.91 -0.41
C ILE A 68 -0.05 -7.02 -0.28
N GLU A 69 1.14 -6.72 0.24
CA GLU A 69 2.21 -7.71 0.38
C GLU A 69 1.88 -8.80 1.40
N CYS A 70 1.11 -8.47 2.44
CA CYS A 70 0.62 -9.47 3.40
C CYS A 70 -0.41 -10.39 2.73
N ALA A 71 -1.38 -9.84 2.00
CA ALA A 71 -2.37 -10.62 1.28
C ALA A 71 -1.73 -11.53 0.23
N GLU A 72 -0.81 -11.00 -0.57
CA GLU A 72 -0.10 -11.77 -1.60
C GLU A 72 0.73 -12.91 -0.99
N LEU A 73 1.39 -12.68 0.15
CA LEU A 73 2.13 -13.73 0.86
C LEU A 73 1.21 -14.90 1.25
N LEU A 74 0.01 -14.62 1.76
CA LEU A 74 -0.97 -15.65 2.10
C LEU A 74 -1.47 -16.41 0.86
N LEU A 75 -1.75 -15.70 -0.24
CA LEU A 75 -2.19 -16.30 -1.50
C LEU A 75 -1.11 -17.19 -2.12
N LEU A 76 0.15 -16.74 -2.11
CA LEU A 76 1.29 -17.55 -2.55
C LEU A 76 1.47 -18.79 -1.70
N GLY A 77 1.36 -18.67 -0.37
CA GLY A 77 1.38 -19.81 0.53
C GLY A 77 0.28 -20.82 0.20
N HIS A 78 -0.96 -20.34 0.00
CA HIS A 78 -2.09 -21.19 -0.40
C HIS A 78 -1.86 -21.89 -1.74
N ALA A 79 -1.24 -21.21 -2.70
CA ALA A 79 -0.91 -21.75 -4.02
C ALA A 79 0.33 -22.65 -4.06
N GLY A 80 1.00 -22.91 -2.93
CA GLY A 80 2.25 -23.70 -2.88
C GLY A 80 3.47 -22.98 -3.47
N ARG A 81 3.40 -21.64 -3.55
CA ARG A 81 4.37 -20.74 -4.19
C ARG A 81 5.06 -19.82 -3.17
N LEU A 82 5.10 -20.25 -1.90
CA LEU A 82 5.71 -19.47 -0.83
C LEU A 82 7.18 -19.16 -1.15
N GLY A 83 7.57 -17.91 -0.98
CA GLY A 83 8.93 -17.42 -1.28
C GLY A 83 9.09 -16.79 -2.66
N GLU A 84 8.08 -16.87 -3.53
CA GLU A 84 8.05 -16.04 -4.73
C GLU A 84 7.87 -14.54 -4.41
N PRO A 85 8.23 -13.62 -5.35
CA PRO A 85 8.06 -12.18 -5.17
C PRO A 85 6.64 -11.78 -4.77
N ARG A 86 6.47 -10.99 -3.72
CA ARG A 86 5.16 -10.64 -3.13
C ARG A 86 4.81 -9.16 -3.18
N SER A 87 5.70 -8.32 -3.72
CA SER A 87 5.47 -6.88 -3.88
C SER A 87 4.16 -6.58 -4.64
N ALA A 88 3.60 -5.39 -4.44
CA ALA A 88 2.40 -4.97 -5.16
C ALA A 88 2.55 -5.04 -6.69
N ALA A 89 3.76 -4.77 -7.21
CA ALA A 89 4.07 -4.92 -8.62
C ALA A 89 4.06 -6.40 -9.06
N ALA A 90 4.58 -7.31 -8.23
CA ALA A 90 4.52 -8.75 -8.48
C ALA A 90 3.08 -9.29 -8.47
N ALA A 91 2.27 -8.87 -7.49
CA ALA A 91 0.86 -9.23 -7.41
C ALA A 91 0.07 -8.75 -8.65
N LEU A 92 0.28 -7.50 -9.08
CA LEU A 92 -0.35 -6.95 -10.29
C LEU A 92 0.08 -7.71 -11.54
N ALA A 93 1.38 -7.99 -11.69
CA ALA A 93 1.89 -8.75 -12.84
C ALA A 93 1.25 -10.14 -12.93
N ARG A 94 1.07 -10.84 -11.80
CA ARG A 94 0.36 -12.13 -11.79
C ARG A 94 -1.10 -11.98 -12.20
N LEU A 95 -1.80 -10.98 -11.69
CA LEU A 95 -3.20 -10.71 -12.04
C LEU A 95 -3.38 -10.46 -13.55
N GLU A 96 -2.42 -9.77 -14.15
CA GLU A 96 -2.42 -9.43 -15.58
C GLU A 96 -1.80 -10.52 -16.47
N ASN A 97 -1.34 -11.63 -15.89
CA ASN A 97 -0.57 -12.67 -16.59
C ASN A 97 0.72 -12.14 -17.28
N ALA A 98 1.34 -11.13 -16.69
CA ALA A 98 2.59 -10.53 -17.13
C ALA A 98 3.82 -11.14 -16.40
N PRO A 99 5.05 -10.90 -16.89
CA PRO A 99 6.27 -11.32 -16.19
C PRO A 99 6.37 -10.72 -14.79
N VAL A 100 6.61 -11.57 -13.79
CA VAL A 100 6.70 -11.15 -12.39
C VAL A 100 8.07 -10.51 -12.10
N PRO A 101 8.14 -9.23 -11.69
CA PRO A 101 9.39 -8.62 -11.26
C PRO A 101 9.90 -9.24 -9.96
N PRO A 102 11.23 -9.21 -9.68
CA PRO A 102 11.75 -9.54 -8.37
C PRO A 102 11.24 -8.54 -7.33
N ASP A 103 11.20 -8.97 -6.07
CA ASP A 103 10.97 -8.02 -4.97
C ASP A 103 12.16 -7.05 -4.83
N PRO A 104 11.92 -5.84 -4.27
CA PRO A 104 12.97 -4.84 -4.02
C PRO A 104 14.08 -5.31 -3.07
#